data_AF-A0A522M8D9-F1
#
_entry.id   AF-A0A522M8D9-F1
#
_cell.length_a   1.000
_cell.length_b   1.000
_cell.length_c   1.000
_cell.angle_alpha   90.00
_cell.angle_beta   90.00
_cell.angle_gamma   90.00
#
_symmetry.space_group_name_H-M   'P 1'
#
loop_
_entity.id
_entity.type
_entity.pdbx_description
1 polymer ?
#
loop_
_entity_poly.entity_id
_entity_poly.type
_entity_poly.pdbx_seq_one_letter_code
_entity_poly.pdbx_strand_id
1 'polypeptide(L)'
;MTMPAHVVNEIRSTTFWRAAAGFLAALLLAGAATAQVTGLYYQEIRKDGTIYVFNTYEGYKSFQATGAMNKGAITLPGRGPNGETLVGDDATAIDLFLFKNNLPGYDRPTPAPKPAAPSALKGLHVGGTFYMSFQNGTAYAGTPGQTTSYSKFVLKRGYLDVTDDITPWFTGRITTDIYQNAAGDYQPRIKYLYGSFHWQGNDFFSQPYVNFGQVVIPWLDWDEAVNRYRMQDEMFLERNGILNSADDGILVGSNFGGLMSEEYRKNVDGAYAGRYGSWQFGIYNGNGYHAAEKNQNKALEARISLRPFPDAVPGLQFTVFGVNGKGNVASVPGKSLPDWTVFDGMVSYENALFTGQAEYFSGKGNQGGTVLNADGSARKQKGYSLFANVRLGEGARWGVIGRYDRFDPNPDGTVSGVDDVTKMSIVGVSYAFSGPNVCLLDYQVKKHTDPNIPDEKRLQLTFQVKF
;
A
#
# COMPACT_ATOMS: atom_id res chain seq x y z
N MET A 1 -39.95 -44.26 31.23
CA MET A 1 -38.64 -43.70 31.61
C MET A 1 -37.67 -44.02 30.48
N THR A 2 -37.55 -43.13 29.50
CA THR A 2 -36.60 -43.17 28.38
C THR A 2 -36.67 -41.81 27.68
N MET A 3 -35.55 -41.09 27.63
CA MET A 3 -35.39 -39.79 26.96
C MET A 3 -35.28 -39.96 25.43
N PRO A 4 -35.72 -39.00 24.60
CA PRO A 4 -35.41 -39.00 23.17
C PRO A 4 -34.11 -38.26 22.84
N ALA A 5 -33.51 -38.70 21.73
CA ALA A 5 -32.18 -38.38 21.24
C ALA A 5 -32.04 -36.97 20.64
N HIS A 6 -30.85 -36.40 20.81
CA HIS A 6 -30.36 -35.20 20.14
C HIS A 6 -30.21 -35.42 18.62
N VAL A 7 -30.77 -34.49 17.84
CA VAL A 7 -30.49 -34.35 16.40
C VAL A 7 -29.24 -33.50 16.22
N VAL A 8 -28.18 -34.11 15.69
CA VAL A 8 -26.97 -33.44 15.20
C VAL A 8 -27.18 -33.18 13.71
N ASN A 9 -27.18 -31.91 13.29
CA ASN A 9 -27.24 -31.53 11.87
C ASN A 9 -25.81 -31.33 11.34
N GLU A 10 -25.36 -32.24 10.47
CA GLU A 10 -24.09 -32.18 9.75
C GLU A 10 -24.09 -31.05 8.69
N ILE A 11 -23.18 -30.09 8.80
CA ILE A 11 -22.84 -29.15 7.72
C ILE A 11 -21.76 -29.80 6.85
N ARG A 12 -22.13 -30.28 5.66
CA ARG A 12 -21.18 -30.83 4.67
C ARG A 12 -20.50 -29.70 3.89
N SER A 13 -19.24 -29.38 4.23
CA SER A 13 -18.39 -28.42 3.50
C SER A 13 -17.44 -29.10 2.51
N THR A 14 -17.96 -29.78 1.49
CA THR A 14 -17.13 -30.57 0.55
C THR A 14 -16.75 -29.83 -0.74
N THR A 15 -17.28 -28.64 -0.99
CA THR A 15 -17.03 -27.89 -2.24
C THR A 15 -15.78 -27.00 -2.17
N PHE A 16 -15.39 -26.51 -0.99
CA PHE A 16 -14.26 -25.58 -0.83
C PHE A 16 -12.89 -26.28 -0.97
N TRP A 17 -12.79 -27.54 -0.57
CA TRP A 17 -11.55 -28.33 -0.63
C TRP A 17 -11.16 -28.81 -2.03
N ARG A 18 -12.12 -28.94 -2.96
CA ARG A 18 -11.84 -29.39 -4.33
C ARG A 18 -11.26 -28.27 -5.22
N ALA A 19 -11.60 -27.01 -4.96
CA ALA A 19 -11.01 -25.87 -5.66
C ALA A 19 -9.57 -25.59 -5.20
N ALA A 20 -9.29 -25.72 -3.90
CA ALA A 20 -7.94 -25.55 -3.34
C ALA A 20 -6.98 -26.66 -3.76
N ALA A 21 -7.45 -27.92 -3.82
CA ALA A 21 -6.62 -29.07 -4.25
C ALA A 21 -6.33 -29.07 -5.77
N GLY A 22 -7.28 -28.59 -6.60
CA GLY A 22 -7.07 -28.46 -8.04
C GLY A 22 -6.02 -27.41 -8.43
N PHE A 23 -5.88 -26.34 -7.62
CA PHE A 23 -4.90 -25.28 -7.86
C PHE A 23 -3.49 -25.64 -7.36
N LEU A 24 -3.38 -26.40 -6.26
CA LEU A 24 -2.09 -26.92 -5.78
C LEU A 24 -1.47 -27.98 -6.71
N ALA A 25 -2.30 -28.81 -7.36
CA ALA A 25 -1.82 -29.80 -8.32
C ALA A 25 -1.32 -29.18 -9.64
N ALA A 26 -1.82 -28.00 -10.02
CA ALA A 26 -1.31 -27.23 -11.17
C ALA A 26 0.02 -26.51 -10.86
N LEU A 27 0.29 -26.19 -9.58
CA LEU A 27 1.55 -25.58 -9.13
C LEU A 27 2.71 -26.59 -9.00
N LEU A 28 2.42 -27.90 -8.88
CA LEU A 28 3.42 -28.96 -8.83
C LEU A 28 3.92 -29.44 -10.21
N LEU A 29 3.34 -28.91 -11.31
CA LEU A 29 3.74 -29.21 -12.69
C LEU A 29 4.41 -28.01 -13.40
N ALA A 30 4.56 -26.87 -12.74
CA ALA A 30 5.43 -25.80 -13.21
C ALA A 30 6.88 -26.18 -12.88
N GLY A 31 7.58 -26.68 -13.90
CA GLY A 31 8.90 -27.29 -13.80
C GLY A 31 9.92 -26.44 -13.06
N ALA A 32 10.90 -27.13 -12.48
CA ALA A 32 12.14 -26.54 -11.99
C ALA A 32 12.78 -25.70 -13.10
N ALA A 33 12.53 -24.40 -13.09
CA ALA A 33 13.33 -23.45 -13.84
C ALA A 33 14.65 -23.32 -13.08
N THR A 34 15.67 -24.01 -13.59
CA THR A 34 17.05 -23.72 -13.25
C THR A 34 17.27 -22.22 -13.44
N ALA A 35 17.90 -21.56 -12.46
CA ALA A 35 18.30 -20.18 -12.56
C ALA A 35 19.22 -20.01 -13.78
N GLN A 36 18.66 -19.67 -14.94
CA GLN A 36 19.43 -19.16 -16.05
C GLN A 36 19.76 -17.72 -15.70
N VAL A 37 21.06 -17.48 -15.51
CA VAL A 37 21.64 -16.14 -15.52
C VAL A 37 21.09 -15.43 -16.76
N THR A 38 20.32 -14.37 -16.57
CA THR A 38 19.86 -13.50 -17.65
C THR A 38 21.09 -13.03 -18.42
N GLY A 39 21.29 -13.60 -19.61
CA GLY A 39 22.42 -13.26 -20.46
C GLY A 39 22.36 -11.78 -20.81
N LEU A 40 23.48 -11.06 -20.63
CA LEU A 40 23.68 -9.74 -21.20
C LEU A 40 23.41 -9.84 -22.71
N TYR A 41 22.44 -9.09 -23.22
CA TYR A 41 22.18 -9.05 -24.65
C TYR A 41 23.35 -8.35 -25.34
N TYR A 42 23.94 -9.00 -26.34
CA TYR A 42 25.08 -8.47 -27.06
C TYR A 42 25.06 -8.96 -28.51
N GLN A 43 25.08 -8.03 -29.47
CA GLN A 43 25.12 -8.34 -30.89
C GLN A 43 26.11 -7.43 -31.63
N GLU A 44 26.73 -7.96 -32.67
CA GLU A 44 27.64 -7.24 -33.57
C GLU A 44 27.16 -7.39 -35.02
N ILE A 45 27.20 -6.30 -35.79
CA ILE A 45 27.02 -6.32 -37.25
C ILE A 45 28.25 -5.68 -37.89
N ARG A 46 28.90 -6.40 -38.81
CA ARG A 46 30.04 -5.88 -39.57
C ARG A 46 29.59 -5.52 -40.97
N LYS A 47 29.76 -4.26 -41.37
CA LYS A 47 29.36 -3.75 -42.68
C LYS A 47 30.23 -2.57 -43.10
N ASP A 48 30.74 -2.58 -44.32
CA ASP A 48 31.47 -1.46 -44.95
C ASP A 48 32.61 -0.89 -44.08
N GLY A 49 33.46 -1.77 -43.51
CA GLY A 49 34.57 -1.36 -42.65
C GLY A 49 34.15 -0.80 -41.28
N THR A 50 32.88 -0.99 -40.90
CA THR A 50 32.28 -0.54 -39.64
C THR A 50 31.73 -1.73 -38.85
N ILE A 51 31.94 -1.72 -37.54
CA ILE A 51 31.41 -2.70 -36.58
C ILE A 51 30.36 -1.99 -35.74
N TYR A 52 29.10 -2.36 -35.93
CA TYR A 52 27.97 -1.87 -35.14
C TYR A 52 27.74 -2.82 -33.96
N VAL A 53 27.66 -2.28 -32.74
CA VAL A 53 27.54 -3.08 -31.51
C VAL A 53 26.31 -2.64 -30.73
N PHE A 54 25.57 -3.62 -30.22
CA PHE A 54 24.31 -3.43 -29.52
C PHE A 54 24.33 -4.16 -28.19
N ASN A 55 23.92 -3.48 -27.12
CA ASN A 55 23.68 -4.10 -25.81
C ASN A 55 22.17 -4.26 -25.51
N THR A 56 21.29 -3.84 -26.43
CA THR A 56 19.84 -3.95 -26.32
C THR A 56 19.21 -4.63 -27.55
N TYR A 57 18.18 -5.44 -27.32
CA TYR A 57 17.44 -6.11 -28.39
C TYR A 57 16.69 -5.11 -29.28
N GLU A 58 16.16 -4.06 -28.68
CA GLU A 58 15.43 -2.98 -29.33
C GLU A 58 16.34 -2.21 -30.30
N GLY A 59 17.56 -1.87 -29.88
CA GLY A 59 18.55 -1.18 -30.71
C GLY A 59 18.97 -2.01 -31.92
N TYR A 60 19.28 -3.29 -31.71
CA TYR A 60 19.62 -4.22 -32.80
C TYR A 60 18.48 -4.37 -33.81
N LYS A 61 17.26 -4.60 -33.33
CA LYS A 61 16.08 -4.76 -34.18
C LYS A 61 15.75 -3.49 -34.98
N SER A 62 15.89 -2.31 -34.36
CA SER A 62 15.68 -1.03 -35.04
C SER A 62 16.72 -0.80 -36.15
N PHE A 63 18.00 -1.11 -35.88
CA PHE A 63 19.06 -1.01 -36.87
C PHE A 63 18.83 -1.96 -38.05
N GLN A 64 18.39 -3.20 -37.81
CA GLN A 64 18.04 -4.13 -38.89
C GLN A 64 16.90 -3.61 -39.78
N ALA A 65 15.90 -2.93 -39.19
CA ALA A 65 14.77 -2.40 -39.92
C ALA A 65 15.08 -1.10 -40.68
N THR A 66 15.94 -0.24 -40.13
CA THR A 66 16.16 1.13 -40.63
C THR A 66 17.53 1.37 -41.24
N GLY A 67 18.51 0.53 -40.93
CA GLY A 67 19.93 0.74 -41.25
C GLY A 67 20.61 1.86 -40.47
N ALA A 68 19.92 2.48 -39.51
CA ALA A 68 20.40 3.62 -38.75
C ALA A 68 20.58 3.27 -37.26
N MET A 69 21.62 3.85 -36.65
CA MET A 69 21.85 3.73 -35.21
C MET A 69 20.95 4.68 -34.40
N ASN A 70 20.76 4.36 -33.12
CA ASN A 70 19.97 5.18 -32.20
C ASN A 70 20.58 6.59 -32.02
N LYS A 71 19.73 7.57 -31.70
CA LYS A 71 20.18 8.90 -31.26
C LYS A 71 21.02 8.75 -29.99
N GLY A 72 22.31 9.09 -30.07
CA GLY A 72 23.27 8.91 -28.97
C GLY A 72 24.31 7.82 -29.18
N ALA A 73 24.27 7.12 -30.33
CA ALA A 73 25.30 6.15 -30.70
C ALA A 73 26.71 6.78 -30.72
N ILE A 74 27.69 6.01 -30.28
CA ILE A 74 29.07 6.43 -30.11
C ILE A 74 29.89 5.85 -31.25
N THR A 75 30.50 6.71 -32.06
CA THR A 75 31.38 6.33 -33.18
C THR A 75 32.84 6.55 -32.80
N LEU A 76 33.63 5.47 -32.88
CA LEU A 76 35.06 5.44 -32.62
C LEU A 76 35.82 4.94 -33.86
N PRO A 77 36.31 5.84 -34.72
CA PRO A 77 37.09 5.48 -35.91
C PRO A 77 38.36 4.70 -35.54
N GLY A 78 38.68 3.64 -36.27
CA GLY A 78 39.92 2.88 -36.09
C GLY A 78 40.01 2.03 -34.83
N ARG A 79 38.90 1.85 -34.08
CA ARG A 79 38.87 1.13 -32.81
C ARG A 79 38.40 -0.32 -32.91
N GLY A 80 38.23 -0.84 -34.12
CA GLY A 80 38.11 -2.28 -34.36
C GLY A 80 39.47 -3.01 -34.29
N PRO A 81 39.49 -4.34 -34.06
CA PRO A 81 40.72 -5.15 -34.03
C PRO A 81 41.63 -5.02 -35.26
N ASN A 82 41.07 -4.70 -36.42
CA ASN A 82 41.80 -4.51 -37.68
C ASN A 82 41.77 -3.03 -38.15
N GLY A 83 41.48 -2.09 -37.26
CA GLY A 83 41.33 -0.67 -37.59
C GLY A 83 39.96 -0.32 -38.20
N GLU A 84 38.95 -1.16 -38.02
CA GLU A 84 37.57 -0.83 -38.42
C GLU A 84 37.01 0.33 -37.58
N THR A 85 36.01 1.04 -38.10
CA THR A 85 35.23 1.99 -37.30
C THR A 85 34.30 1.24 -36.36
N LEU A 86 34.31 1.54 -35.07
CA LEU A 86 33.41 0.95 -34.08
C LEU A 86 32.24 1.91 -33.81
N VAL A 87 30.99 1.43 -33.86
CA VAL A 87 29.80 2.22 -33.55
C VAL A 87 28.93 1.47 -32.54
N GLY A 88 28.86 1.94 -31.29
CA GLY A 88 28.04 1.35 -30.23
C GLY A 88 26.73 2.10 -30.05
N ASP A 89 25.64 1.39 -29.73
CA ASP A 89 24.35 2.02 -29.40
C ASP A 89 24.41 2.88 -28.13
N ASP A 90 25.23 2.51 -27.16
CA ASP A 90 25.62 3.30 -26.00
C ASP A 90 27.07 3.03 -25.54
N ALA A 91 27.48 3.63 -24.43
CA ALA A 91 28.81 3.43 -23.85
C ALA A 91 29.07 1.99 -23.38
N THR A 92 28.04 1.31 -22.88
CA THR A 92 28.14 -0.07 -22.39
C THR A 92 28.40 -1.02 -23.55
N ALA A 93 27.77 -0.83 -24.71
CA ALA A 93 28.06 -1.64 -25.90
C ALA A 93 29.51 -1.48 -26.39
N ILE A 94 30.04 -0.26 -26.35
CA ILE A 94 31.46 -0.01 -26.63
C ILE A 94 32.34 -0.75 -25.62
N ASP A 95 32.05 -0.64 -24.32
CA ASP A 95 32.86 -1.31 -23.29
C ASP A 95 32.85 -2.83 -23.45
N LEU A 96 31.67 -3.42 -23.71
CA LEU A 96 31.52 -4.85 -23.93
C LEU A 96 32.34 -5.30 -25.14
N PHE A 97 32.33 -4.52 -26.23
CA PHE A 97 33.15 -4.80 -27.41
C PHE A 97 34.65 -4.73 -27.11
N LEU A 98 35.09 -3.65 -26.46
CA LEU A 98 36.50 -3.45 -26.13
C LEU A 98 37.00 -4.54 -25.17
N PHE A 99 36.21 -4.88 -24.16
CA PHE A 99 36.48 -5.97 -23.22
C PHE A 99 36.58 -7.32 -23.94
N LYS A 100 35.60 -7.66 -24.78
CA LYS A 100 35.58 -8.91 -25.55
C LYS A 100 36.79 -9.07 -26.47
N ASN A 101 37.29 -7.97 -27.04
CA ASN A 101 38.41 -7.97 -27.97
C ASN A 101 39.75 -7.62 -27.32
N ASN A 102 39.80 -7.51 -25.98
CA ASN A 102 40.99 -7.12 -25.22
C ASN A 102 41.64 -5.82 -25.74
N LEU A 103 40.81 -4.84 -26.11
CA LEU A 103 41.22 -3.53 -26.59
C LEU A 103 41.24 -2.53 -25.43
N PRO A 104 42.15 -1.52 -25.46
CA PRO A 104 42.16 -0.46 -24.46
C PRO A 104 40.80 0.25 -24.38
N GLY A 105 40.47 0.76 -23.19
CA GLY A 105 39.35 1.68 -23.01
C GLY A 105 39.48 2.94 -23.88
N TYR A 106 38.38 3.66 -24.02
CA TYR A 106 38.35 4.95 -24.73
C TYR A 106 38.00 6.06 -23.75
N ASP A 107 38.50 7.28 -24.03
CA ASP A 107 38.14 8.45 -23.24
C ASP A 107 36.67 8.78 -23.47
N ARG A 108 35.89 8.69 -22.39
CA ARG A 108 34.49 9.12 -22.43
C ARG A 108 34.45 10.63 -22.31
N PRO A 109 33.75 11.34 -23.21
CA PRO A 109 33.29 12.68 -22.90
C PRO A 109 32.53 12.60 -21.58
N THR A 110 33.03 13.25 -20.54
CA THR A 110 32.29 13.31 -19.28
C THR A 110 30.96 14.00 -19.62
N PRO A 111 29.80 13.37 -19.34
CA PRO A 111 28.53 14.04 -19.54
C PRO A 111 28.60 15.41 -18.87
N ALA A 112 28.22 16.47 -19.59
CA ALA A 112 28.11 17.78 -18.97
C ALA A 112 27.30 17.61 -17.68
N PRO A 113 27.76 18.15 -16.53
CA PRO A 113 27.02 18.04 -15.29
C PRO A 113 25.58 18.47 -15.57
N LYS A 114 24.61 17.62 -15.22
CA LYS A 114 23.21 18.01 -15.31
C LYS A 114 23.09 19.34 -14.56
N PRO A 115 22.52 20.40 -15.17
CA PRO A 115 22.40 21.70 -14.51
C PRO A 115 21.83 21.47 -13.12
N ALA A 116 22.52 21.97 -12.09
CA ALA A 116 22.02 21.87 -10.74
C ALA A 116 20.61 22.47 -10.72
N ALA A 117 19.69 21.82 -10.00
CA ALA A 117 18.38 22.42 -9.76
C ALA A 117 18.61 23.85 -9.21
N PRO A 118 17.80 24.85 -9.62
CA PRO A 118 17.86 26.18 -9.03
C PRO A 118 17.93 26.08 -7.51
N SER A 119 18.79 26.87 -6.87
CA SER A 119 18.95 26.83 -5.40
C SER A 119 17.63 26.98 -4.66
N ALA A 120 16.67 27.70 -5.24
CA ALA A 120 15.31 27.88 -4.75
C ALA A 120 14.45 26.59 -4.72
N LEU A 121 14.87 25.52 -5.40
CA LEU A 121 14.17 24.22 -5.45
C LEU A 121 14.95 23.11 -4.71
N LYS A 122 16.04 23.46 -4.04
CA LYS A 122 16.81 22.47 -3.27
C LYS A 122 16.01 22.07 -2.03
N GLY A 123 15.73 20.78 -1.88
CA GLY A 123 14.90 20.24 -0.79
C GLY A 123 13.45 19.98 -1.19
N LEU A 124 13.02 20.52 -2.34
CA LEU A 124 11.66 20.32 -2.84
C LEU A 124 11.50 18.93 -3.44
N HIS A 125 10.53 18.18 -2.94
CA HIS A 125 10.05 16.93 -3.51
C HIS A 125 8.57 17.08 -3.89
N VAL A 126 8.25 16.66 -5.11
CA VAL A 126 6.87 16.62 -5.60
C VAL A 126 6.60 15.20 -6.07
N GLY A 127 5.55 14.59 -5.53
CA GLY A 127 5.09 13.28 -5.91
C GLY A 127 3.58 13.23 -6.04
N GLY A 128 3.07 12.12 -6.58
CA GLY A 128 1.65 11.91 -6.67
C GLY A 128 1.25 10.45 -6.54
N THR A 129 0.00 10.20 -6.18
CA THR A 129 -0.57 8.85 -6.21
C THR A 129 -2.05 8.92 -6.56
N PHE A 130 -2.42 8.28 -7.68
CA PHE A 130 -3.77 8.31 -8.22
C PHE A 130 -4.33 6.90 -8.34
N TYR A 131 -5.61 6.74 -7.98
CA TYR A 131 -6.34 5.49 -8.12
C TYR A 131 -7.54 5.68 -9.05
N MET A 132 -7.44 5.07 -10.23
CA MET A 132 -8.49 5.11 -11.25
C MET A 132 -9.03 3.71 -11.46
N SER A 133 -10.34 3.54 -11.45
CA SER A 133 -10.94 2.22 -11.39
C SER A 133 -12.14 2.09 -12.31
N PHE A 134 -12.29 0.94 -12.94
CA PHE A 134 -13.57 0.48 -13.48
C PHE A 134 -14.17 -0.54 -12.52
N GLN A 135 -15.44 -0.37 -12.17
CA GLN A 135 -16.16 -1.23 -11.24
C GLN A 135 -17.48 -1.69 -11.84
N ASN A 136 -17.77 -2.99 -11.75
CA ASN A 136 -19.03 -3.59 -12.15
C ASN A 136 -19.50 -4.57 -11.07
N GLY A 137 -20.74 -4.41 -10.59
CA GLY A 137 -21.21 -5.20 -9.46
C GLY A 137 -22.66 -4.95 -9.06
N THR A 138 -23.03 -5.53 -7.92
CA THR A 138 -24.32 -5.40 -7.26
C THR A 138 -24.11 -5.00 -5.81
N ALA A 139 -24.89 -4.03 -5.33
CA ALA A 139 -24.91 -3.58 -3.94
C ALA A 139 -26.32 -3.68 -3.35
N TYR A 140 -26.45 -3.71 -2.02
CA TYR A 140 -27.75 -3.69 -1.37
C TYR A 140 -28.53 -2.42 -1.74
N ALA A 141 -29.80 -2.56 -2.16
CA ALA A 141 -30.61 -1.43 -2.61
C ALA A 141 -31.23 -0.62 -1.46
N GLY A 142 -31.00 -0.99 -0.19
CA GLY A 142 -31.71 -0.43 0.97
C GLY A 142 -33.11 -1.00 1.17
N THR A 143 -33.56 -1.89 0.28
CA THR A 143 -34.85 -2.59 0.36
C THR A 143 -34.60 -4.08 0.57
N PRO A 144 -35.23 -4.73 1.58
CA PRO A 144 -35.05 -6.15 1.88
C PRO A 144 -35.05 -7.05 0.64
N GLY A 145 -34.01 -7.86 0.49
CA GLY A 145 -33.84 -8.83 -0.60
C GLY A 145 -33.51 -8.24 -1.97
N GLN A 146 -33.36 -6.92 -2.11
CA GLN A 146 -33.11 -6.27 -3.40
C GLN A 146 -31.68 -5.75 -3.54
N THR A 147 -31.14 -5.87 -4.75
CA THR A 147 -29.83 -5.33 -5.14
C THR A 147 -29.96 -4.30 -6.25
N THR A 148 -29.07 -3.31 -6.26
CA THR A 148 -28.87 -2.39 -7.38
C THR A 148 -27.58 -2.75 -8.12
N SER A 149 -27.67 -2.91 -9.43
CA SER A 149 -26.50 -3.13 -10.30
C SER A 149 -25.84 -1.80 -10.67
N TYR A 150 -24.52 -1.80 -10.83
CA TYR A 150 -23.76 -0.66 -11.29
C TYR A 150 -22.60 -1.08 -12.19
N SER A 151 -22.23 -0.19 -13.12
CA SER A 151 -21.07 -0.31 -14.00
C SER A 151 -20.53 1.11 -14.26
N LYS A 152 -19.36 1.44 -13.73
CA LYS A 152 -18.86 2.82 -13.72
C LYS A 152 -17.34 2.92 -13.64
N PHE A 153 -16.83 4.03 -14.16
CA PHE A 153 -15.48 4.50 -13.86
C PHE A 153 -15.51 5.37 -12.62
N VAL A 154 -14.50 5.23 -11.75
CA VAL A 154 -14.39 5.90 -10.45
C VAL A 154 -12.97 6.41 -10.27
N LEU A 155 -12.85 7.69 -9.90
CA LEU A 155 -11.60 8.25 -9.38
C LEU A 155 -11.64 8.12 -7.86
N LYS A 156 -10.85 7.18 -7.31
CA LYS A 156 -10.98 6.79 -5.89
C LYS A 156 -10.19 7.71 -4.97
N ARG A 157 -9.00 8.13 -5.41
CA ARG A 157 -8.07 9.03 -4.71
C ARG A 157 -7.19 9.75 -5.72
N GLY A 158 -6.76 10.95 -5.35
CA GLY A 158 -6.02 11.86 -6.22
C GLY A 158 -5.01 12.67 -5.42
N TYR A 159 -3.92 12.03 -4.98
CA TYR A 159 -2.94 12.68 -4.12
C TYR A 159 -1.90 13.46 -4.92
N LEU A 160 -1.77 14.76 -4.63
CA LEU A 160 -0.57 15.54 -4.95
C LEU A 160 0.16 15.81 -3.63
N ASP A 161 1.40 15.37 -3.54
CA ASP A 161 2.23 15.43 -2.36
C ASP A 161 3.42 16.36 -2.63
N VAL A 162 3.58 17.37 -1.77
CA VAL A 162 4.70 18.31 -1.85
C VAL A 162 5.36 18.37 -0.49
N THR A 163 6.65 18.06 -0.43
CA THR A 163 7.48 18.24 0.75
C THR A 163 8.66 19.15 0.44
N ASP A 164 9.11 19.91 1.43
CA ASP A 164 10.31 20.72 1.31
C ASP A 164 11.17 20.61 2.57
N ASP A 165 12.44 20.22 2.40
CA ASP A 165 13.44 20.20 3.45
C ASP A 165 13.98 21.62 3.68
N ILE A 166 13.22 22.40 4.44
CA ILE A 166 13.50 23.80 4.75
C ILE A 166 14.82 23.93 5.51
N THR A 167 15.10 23.00 6.44
CA THR A 167 16.39 22.86 7.12
C THR A 167 16.70 21.37 7.35
N PRO A 168 17.93 20.97 7.73
CA PRO A 168 18.27 19.57 8.02
C PRO A 168 17.50 18.90 9.18
N TRP A 169 16.67 19.64 9.91
CA TRP A 169 15.87 19.15 11.04
C TRP A 169 14.38 19.51 10.90
N PHE A 170 13.97 20.15 9.79
CA PHE A 170 12.60 20.62 9.59
C PHE A 170 12.15 20.48 8.14
N THR A 171 11.04 19.75 7.95
CA THR A 171 10.37 19.54 6.66
C THR A 171 8.95 20.08 6.72
N GLY A 172 8.52 20.83 5.70
CA GLY A 172 7.11 21.15 5.48
C GLY A 172 6.46 20.14 4.53
N ARG A 173 5.19 19.78 4.76
CA ARG A 173 4.42 18.92 3.85
C ARG A 173 3.01 19.43 3.62
N ILE A 174 2.58 19.38 2.36
CA ILE A 174 1.18 19.49 1.96
C ILE A 174 0.80 18.33 1.04
N THR A 175 -0.34 17.72 1.30
CA THR A 175 -0.90 16.66 0.46
C THR A 175 -2.36 16.95 0.21
N THR A 176 -2.75 17.03 -1.06
CA THR A 176 -4.17 17.11 -1.43
C THR A 176 -4.75 15.72 -1.66
N ASP A 177 -6.08 15.61 -1.66
CA ASP A 177 -6.84 14.46 -2.14
C ASP A 177 -8.08 14.96 -2.90
N ILE A 178 -8.78 14.07 -3.59
CA ILE A 178 -10.06 14.34 -4.21
C ILE A 178 -11.18 13.54 -3.53
N TYR A 179 -12.38 14.11 -3.54
CA TYR A 179 -13.60 13.37 -3.23
C TYR A 179 -14.71 13.83 -4.17
N GLN A 180 -15.72 12.99 -4.37
CA GLN A 180 -16.91 13.36 -5.12
C GLN A 180 -17.95 13.91 -4.15
N ASN A 181 -18.43 15.14 -4.39
CA ASN A 181 -19.47 15.76 -3.56
C ASN A 181 -20.87 15.20 -3.90
N ALA A 182 -21.90 15.66 -3.19
CA ALA A 182 -23.28 15.19 -3.40
C ALA A 182 -23.87 15.52 -4.79
N ALA A 183 -23.33 16.52 -5.49
CA ALA A 183 -23.71 16.87 -6.86
C ALA A 183 -23.01 16.00 -7.92
N GLY A 184 -22.02 15.21 -7.52
CA GLY A 184 -21.20 14.40 -8.43
C GLY A 184 -19.90 15.07 -8.88
N ASP A 185 -19.60 16.28 -8.42
CA ASP A 185 -18.37 16.99 -8.79
C ASP A 185 -17.19 16.50 -7.95
N TYR A 186 -16.03 16.32 -8.60
CA TYR A 186 -14.79 16.07 -7.89
C TYR A 186 -14.24 17.38 -7.30
N GLN A 187 -14.06 17.41 -5.99
CA GLN A 187 -13.52 18.54 -5.27
C GLN A 187 -12.16 18.17 -4.64
N PRO A 188 -11.16 19.07 -4.73
CA PRO A 188 -9.93 18.89 -3.99
C PRO A 188 -10.16 19.18 -2.50
N ARG A 189 -9.40 18.50 -1.64
CA ARG A 189 -9.31 18.75 -0.20
C ARG A 189 -7.88 18.60 0.27
N ILE A 190 -7.57 19.17 1.43
CA ILE A 190 -6.28 18.97 2.09
C ILE A 190 -6.39 17.67 2.91
N LYS A 191 -5.48 16.72 2.67
CA LYS A 191 -5.31 15.51 3.49
C LYS A 191 -4.23 15.70 4.53
N TYR A 192 -3.08 16.26 4.15
CA TYR A 192 -2.01 16.62 5.08
C TYR A 192 -1.60 18.07 4.90
N LEU A 193 -1.35 18.76 6.01
CA LEU A 193 -0.73 20.08 6.06
C LEU A 193 -0.02 20.22 7.41
N TYR A 194 1.27 19.95 7.45
CA TYR A 194 2.02 19.93 8.71
C TYR A 194 3.50 20.27 8.53
N GLY A 195 4.11 20.69 9.64
CA GLY A 195 5.56 20.76 9.80
C GLY A 195 6.07 19.53 10.56
N SER A 196 7.22 18.98 10.14
CA SER A 196 7.88 17.82 10.73
C SER A 196 9.26 18.20 11.25
N PHE A 197 9.45 18.10 12.56
CA PHE A 197 10.74 18.30 13.23
C PHE A 197 11.38 16.95 13.46
N HIS A 198 12.64 16.76 13.06
CA HIS A 198 13.32 15.46 13.16
C HIS A 198 14.78 15.62 13.56
N TRP A 199 15.32 14.61 14.25
CA TRP A 199 16.72 14.55 14.68
C TRP A 199 17.23 13.11 14.71
N GLN A 200 18.54 12.91 14.88
CA GLN A 200 19.14 11.57 14.79
C GLN A 200 18.70 10.63 15.92
N GLY A 201 18.49 11.17 17.13
CA GLY A 201 18.13 10.39 18.31
C GLY A 201 19.34 9.77 19.02
N ASN A 202 19.18 8.56 19.55
CA ASN A 202 20.21 7.78 20.22
C ASN A 202 20.08 6.28 19.85
N ASP A 203 20.88 5.42 20.48
CA ASP A 203 20.90 3.98 20.20
C ASP A 203 19.58 3.27 20.48
N PHE A 204 18.76 3.80 21.40
CA PHE A 204 17.46 3.22 21.75
C PHE A 204 16.33 3.79 20.88
N PHE A 205 16.28 5.12 20.74
CA PHE A 205 15.30 5.85 19.93
C PHE A 205 15.99 6.52 18.76
N SER A 206 15.91 5.91 17.58
CA SER A 206 16.53 6.42 16.36
C SER A 206 15.52 7.18 15.49
N GLN A 207 16.01 8.22 14.83
CA GLN A 207 15.22 9.10 13.95
C GLN A 207 13.87 9.57 14.56
N PRO A 208 13.85 10.07 15.81
CA PRO A 208 12.66 10.66 16.38
C PRO A 208 12.16 11.87 15.57
N TYR A 209 10.85 12.05 15.59
CA TYR A 209 10.18 13.17 14.94
C TYR A 209 8.96 13.67 15.70
N VAL A 210 8.59 14.92 15.42
CA VAL A 210 7.34 15.56 15.85
C VAL A 210 6.67 16.18 14.64
N ASN A 211 5.43 15.81 14.35
CA ASN A 211 4.61 16.42 13.33
C ASN A 211 3.53 17.26 14.00
N PHE A 212 3.32 18.50 13.51
CA PHE A 212 2.32 19.43 14.03
C PHE A 212 1.48 20.01 12.89
N GLY A 213 0.16 19.90 12.97
CA GLY A 213 -0.80 20.37 11.96
C GLY A 213 -1.86 19.31 11.65
N GLN A 214 -2.36 19.29 10.41
CA GLN A 214 -3.21 18.21 9.93
C GLN A 214 -2.31 17.03 9.52
N VAL A 215 -2.12 16.11 10.45
CA VAL A 215 -1.12 15.04 10.40
C VAL A 215 -1.77 13.67 10.22
N VAL A 216 -0.97 12.71 9.82
CA VAL A 216 -1.39 11.31 9.75
C VAL A 216 -1.67 10.74 11.15
N ILE A 217 -2.60 9.78 11.24
CA ILE A 217 -2.81 9.01 12.47
C ILE A 217 -1.88 7.78 12.55
N PRO A 218 -1.55 7.23 13.74
CA PRO A 218 -0.56 6.17 13.87
C PRO A 218 -0.91 4.87 13.13
N TRP A 219 -2.21 4.53 13.01
CA TRP A 219 -2.62 3.21 12.52
C TRP A 219 -2.62 3.09 10.99
N LEU A 220 -3.37 3.95 10.30
CA LEU A 220 -3.63 3.74 8.87
C LEU A 220 -2.37 3.87 8.01
N ASP A 221 -1.44 4.74 8.38
CA ASP A 221 -0.15 4.85 7.67
C ASP A 221 0.69 3.58 7.83
N TRP A 222 0.64 2.96 9.02
CA TRP A 222 1.28 1.69 9.30
C TRP A 222 0.63 0.53 8.54
N ASP A 223 -0.71 0.42 8.61
CA ASP A 223 -1.46 -0.64 7.95
C ASP A 223 -1.28 -0.56 6.42
N GLU A 224 -1.26 0.64 5.84
CA GLU A 224 -0.97 0.83 4.41
C GLU A 224 0.49 0.58 4.02
N ALA A 225 1.44 0.72 4.95
CA ALA A 225 2.85 0.39 4.73
C ALA A 225 3.05 -1.14 4.56
N VAL A 226 2.34 -1.92 5.38
CA VAL A 226 2.32 -3.40 5.29
C VAL A 226 1.43 -3.84 4.12
N ASN A 227 0.14 -3.50 4.14
CA ASN A 227 -0.79 -3.77 3.06
C ASN A 227 -0.73 -2.69 1.96
N ARG A 228 0.23 -2.85 1.07
CA ARG A 228 0.48 -1.93 -0.06
C ARG A 228 -0.60 -1.93 -1.16
N TYR A 229 -1.67 -2.72 -1.01
CA TYR A 229 -2.77 -2.78 -1.97
C TYR A 229 -3.90 -1.83 -1.61
N ARG A 230 -3.58 -0.65 -1.09
CA ARG A 230 -4.55 0.41 -0.79
C ARG A 230 -5.42 0.82 -1.99
N MET A 231 -4.92 0.64 -3.22
CA MET A 231 -5.72 0.82 -4.44
C MET A 231 -6.96 -0.10 -4.50
N GLN A 232 -6.93 -1.26 -3.82
CA GLN A 232 -8.03 -2.23 -3.77
C GLN A 232 -9.28 -1.57 -3.18
N ASP A 233 -9.15 -0.93 -2.01
CA ASP A 233 -10.14 -0.10 -1.30
C ASP A 233 -9.59 0.26 0.10
N GLU A 234 -10.43 0.89 0.92
CA GLU A 234 -10.16 1.23 2.32
C GLU A 234 -9.66 0.04 3.15
N MET A 235 -8.75 0.32 4.09
CA MET A 235 -8.31 -0.62 5.13
C MET A 235 -9.45 -0.97 6.09
N PHE A 236 -9.28 -2.02 6.89
CA PHE A 236 -10.38 -2.66 7.63
C PHE A 236 -11.12 -1.72 8.59
N LEU A 237 -10.39 -0.99 9.45
CA LEU A 237 -11.01 -0.07 10.40
C LEU A 237 -11.69 1.12 9.72
N GLU A 238 -11.07 1.68 8.67
CA GLU A 238 -11.64 2.79 7.90
C GLU A 238 -12.91 2.37 7.16
N ARG A 239 -12.88 1.20 6.52
CA ARG A 239 -14.02 0.61 5.79
C ARG A 239 -15.24 0.40 6.69
N ASN A 240 -15.02 0.13 7.97
CA ASN A 240 -16.08 -0.04 8.97
C ASN A 240 -16.39 1.25 9.75
N GLY A 241 -15.85 2.40 9.32
CA GLY A 241 -16.17 3.71 9.88
C GLY A 241 -15.72 3.91 11.32
N ILE A 242 -14.70 3.18 11.78
CA ILE A 242 -14.16 3.27 13.15
C ILE A 242 -13.31 4.53 13.31
N LEU A 243 -12.44 4.79 12.33
CA LEU A 243 -11.47 5.88 12.28
C LEU A 243 -11.13 6.25 10.83
N ASN A 244 -10.42 7.36 10.62
CA ASN A 244 -9.94 7.80 9.31
C ASN A 244 -8.41 8.03 9.31
N SER A 245 -7.83 8.47 8.19
CA SER A 245 -6.36 8.47 7.98
C SER A 245 -5.59 9.67 8.54
N ALA A 246 -6.26 10.75 8.94
CA ALA A 246 -5.59 11.99 9.31
C ALA A 246 -6.48 12.85 10.20
N ASP A 247 -5.87 13.67 11.05
CA ASP A 247 -6.57 14.58 11.94
C ASP A 247 -5.67 15.78 12.30
N ASP A 248 -6.28 16.83 12.82
CA ASP A 248 -5.59 18.01 13.33
C ASP A 248 -5.01 17.71 14.71
N GLY A 249 -3.70 17.84 14.86
CA GLY A 249 -3.04 17.53 16.11
C GLY A 249 -1.52 17.50 16.08
N ILE A 250 -0.98 16.71 17.00
CA ILE A 250 0.44 16.45 17.16
C ILE A 250 0.67 14.96 17.11
N LEU A 251 1.65 14.52 16.32
CA LEU A 251 2.14 13.15 16.29
C LEU A 251 3.62 13.14 16.64
N VAL A 252 4.03 12.27 17.55
CA VAL A 252 5.42 12.00 17.89
C VAL A 252 5.72 10.54 17.62
N GLY A 253 6.89 10.22 17.10
CA GLY A 253 7.28 8.84 16.89
C GLY A 253 8.78 8.66 16.75
N SER A 254 9.23 7.41 16.82
CA SER A 254 10.63 7.03 16.64
C SER A 254 10.75 5.53 16.36
N ASN A 255 11.93 5.13 15.91
CA ASN A 255 12.32 3.74 15.69
C ASN A 255 13.05 3.19 16.92
N PHE A 256 12.91 1.89 17.20
CA PHE A 256 13.66 1.21 18.26
C PHE A 256 14.97 0.62 17.71
N GLY A 257 16.11 0.97 18.32
CA GLY A 257 17.38 0.26 18.12
C GLY A 257 18.09 0.49 16.79
N GLY A 258 18.05 1.72 16.25
CA GLY A 258 18.60 2.00 14.92
C GLY A 258 17.66 1.54 13.79
N LEU A 259 18.19 1.35 12.58
CA LEU A 259 17.42 0.95 11.41
C LEU A 259 17.75 -0.48 10.97
N MET A 260 16.80 -1.10 10.27
CA MET A 260 17.07 -2.30 9.47
C MET A 260 18.11 -2.01 8.37
N SER A 261 18.74 -3.07 7.88
CA SER A 261 19.73 -3.00 6.80
C SER A 261 19.19 -2.26 5.58
N GLU A 262 20.09 -1.62 4.82
CA GLU A 262 19.71 -0.96 3.56
C GLU A 262 19.05 -1.93 2.58
N GLU A 263 19.52 -3.18 2.55
CA GLU A 263 18.94 -4.23 1.73
C GLU A 263 17.47 -4.50 2.10
N TYR A 264 17.17 -4.66 3.40
CA TYR A 264 15.79 -4.83 3.87
C TYR A 264 14.94 -3.61 3.50
N ARG A 265 15.44 -2.39 3.78
CA ARG A 265 14.69 -1.15 3.50
C ARG A 265 14.38 -0.93 2.02
N LYS A 266 15.29 -1.39 1.15
CA LYS A 266 15.13 -1.26 -0.30
C LYS A 266 14.24 -2.35 -0.91
N ASN A 267 14.38 -3.59 -0.44
CA ASN A 267 13.78 -4.76 -1.09
C ASN A 267 12.52 -5.28 -0.38
N VAL A 268 12.32 -4.94 0.89
CA VAL A 268 11.17 -5.36 1.71
C VAL A 268 10.33 -4.14 2.07
N ASP A 269 10.73 -3.40 3.10
CA ASP A 269 10.04 -2.19 3.55
C ASP A 269 10.96 -1.16 4.19
N GLY A 270 10.88 0.07 3.68
CA GLY A 270 11.59 1.23 4.20
C GLY A 270 10.76 2.06 5.17
N ALA A 271 9.44 1.89 5.19
CA ALA A 271 8.56 2.53 6.16
C ALA A 271 8.74 1.86 7.52
N TYR A 272 8.76 2.67 8.59
CA TYR A 272 8.79 2.18 9.97
C TYR A 272 9.89 1.14 10.28
N ALA A 273 11.00 1.20 9.55
CA ALA A 273 12.02 0.15 9.50
C ALA A 273 13.03 0.22 10.67
N GLY A 274 12.59 0.60 11.86
CA GLY A 274 13.42 0.57 13.07
C GLY A 274 13.81 -0.85 13.45
N ARG A 275 15.06 -1.13 13.81
CA ARG A 275 15.59 -2.51 13.93
C ARG A 275 14.72 -3.41 14.81
N TYR A 276 14.32 -2.94 16.00
CA TYR A 276 13.45 -3.69 16.92
C TYR A 276 11.98 -3.25 16.86
N GLY A 277 11.61 -2.49 15.83
CA GLY A 277 10.27 -1.96 15.61
C GLY A 277 10.21 -0.44 15.72
N SER A 278 9.02 0.10 15.97
CA SER A 278 8.78 1.55 16.02
C SER A 278 7.57 1.87 16.88
N TRP A 279 7.46 3.14 17.31
CA TRP A 279 6.30 3.61 18.05
C TRP A 279 5.86 4.98 17.58
N GLN A 280 4.59 5.28 17.83
CA GLN A 280 3.94 6.55 17.57
C GLN A 280 2.92 6.85 18.66
N PHE A 281 2.79 8.12 19.01
CA PHE A 281 1.79 8.64 19.92
C PHE A 281 1.29 9.98 19.40
N GLY A 282 -0.02 10.19 19.40
CA GLY A 282 -0.61 11.43 18.95
C GLY A 282 -1.76 11.91 19.82
N ILE A 283 -1.96 13.23 19.78
CA ILE A 283 -3.07 13.94 20.42
C ILE A 283 -3.78 14.72 19.31
N TYR A 284 -5.07 14.49 19.14
CA TYR A 284 -5.85 14.99 18.02
C TYR A 284 -7.15 15.63 18.47
N ASN A 285 -7.73 16.48 17.63
CA ASN A 285 -9.07 17.02 17.85
C ASN A 285 -10.17 15.94 17.80
N GLY A 286 -9.95 14.84 17.08
CA GLY A 286 -10.85 13.68 17.04
C GLY A 286 -11.97 13.78 16.01
N ASN A 287 -12.00 14.84 15.20
CA ASN A 287 -12.95 15.02 14.10
C ASN A 287 -12.46 14.41 12.78
N GLY A 288 -11.16 14.26 12.63
CA GLY A 288 -10.54 13.87 11.37
C GLY A 288 -10.51 14.98 10.33
N TYR A 289 -9.68 14.82 9.30
CA TYR A 289 -9.35 15.86 8.32
C TYR A 289 -10.47 16.36 7.40
N HIS A 290 -11.67 15.78 7.47
CA HIS A 290 -12.79 16.11 6.57
C HIS A 290 -14.10 16.35 7.31
N ALA A 291 -14.05 16.70 8.60
CA ALA A 291 -15.22 17.09 9.38
C ALA A 291 -14.89 18.29 10.27
N ALA A 292 -15.90 19.11 10.57
CA ALA A 292 -15.77 20.19 11.54
C ALA A 292 -15.68 19.62 12.98
N GLU A 293 -14.86 20.25 13.83
CA GLU A 293 -14.79 19.96 15.27
C GLU A 293 -16.09 20.40 15.95
N LYS A 294 -16.75 19.48 16.69
CA LYS A 294 -18.05 19.72 17.34
C LYS A 294 -17.97 19.71 18.87
N ASN A 295 -16.84 19.32 19.45
CA ASN A 295 -16.62 19.35 20.89
C ASN A 295 -15.15 19.61 21.20
N GLN A 296 -14.85 19.83 22.48
CA GLN A 296 -13.51 20.19 22.95
C GLN A 296 -12.71 18.97 23.45
N ASN A 297 -13.17 17.74 23.21
CA ASN A 297 -12.38 16.56 23.56
C ASN A 297 -11.09 16.51 22.73
N LYS A 298 -10.11 15.78 23.23
CA LYS A 298 -8.94 15.37 22.47
C LYS A 298 -8.86 13.86 22.47
N ALA A 299 -8.63 13.30 21.30
CA ALA A 299 -8.39 11.87 21.13
C ALA A 299 -6.90 11.59 21.30
N LEU A 300 -6.59 10.56 22.09
CA LEU A 300 -5.25 10.01 22.23
C LEU A 300 -5.15 8.77 21.38
N GLU A 301 -4.11 8.70 20.55
CA GLU A 301 -3.84 7.52 19.72
C GLU A 301 -2.40 7.06 19.91
N ALA A 302 -2.18 5.75 20.00
CA ALA A 302 -0.85 5.19 20.17
C ALA A 302 -0.70 3.89 19.39
N ARG A 303 0.45 3.73 18.73
CA ARG A 303 0.87 2.48 18.08
C ARG A 303 2.25 2.09 18.57
N ILE A 304 2.43 0.81 18.86
CA ILE A 304 3.76 0.21 19.10
C ILE A 304 3.86 -1.03 18.22
N SER A 305 4.95 -1.13 17.46
CA SER A 305 5.33 -2.34 16.73
C SER A 305 6.67 -2.84 17.25
N LEU A 306 6.79 -4.16 17.39
CA LEU A 306 7.98 -4.85 17.87
C LEU A 306 8.45 -5.87 16.84
N ARG A 307 9.75 -5.85 16.55
CA ARG A 307 10.46 -6.85 15.73
C ARG A 307 11.41 -7.63 16.63
N PRO A 308 11.00 -8.77 17.20
CA PRO A 308 11.79 -9.49 18.21
C PRO A 308 13.05 -10.16 17.63
N PHE A 309 13.03 -10.55 16.36
CA PHE A 309 14.10 -11.33 15.73
C PHE A 309 14.60 -10.68 14.43
N PRO A 310 15.18 -9.47 14.48
CA PRO A 310 15.55 -8.73 13.28
C PRO A 310 16.60 -9.40 12.41
N ASP A 311 17.41 -10.30 12.96
CA ASP A 311 18.47 -10.99 12.20
C ASP A 311 18.04 -12.36 11.65
N ALA A 312 17.05 -13.01 12.28
CA ALA A 312 16.60 -14.35 11.89
C ALA A 312 15.30 -14.32 11.07
N VAL A 313 14.35 -13.47 11.46
CA VAL A 313 13.04 -13.32 10.80
C VAL A 313 12.73 -11.82 10.67
N PRO A 314 13.50 -11.08 9.86
CA PRO A 314 13.45 -9.61 9.80
C PRO A 314 12.07 -9.06 9.44
N GLY A 315 11.24 -9.83 8.74
CA GLY A 315 9.89 -9.42 8.37
C GLY A 315 8.86 -9.46 9.49
N LEU A 316 9.09 -10.23 10.56
CA LEU A 316 8.07 -10.53 11.55
C LEU A 316 7.90 -9.38 12.54
N GLN A 317 6.69 -8.85 12.62
CA GLN A 317 6.35 -7.76 13.53
C GLN A 317 5.04 -8.04 14.28
N PHE A 318 5.00 -7.60 15.54
CA PHE A 318 3.82 -7.60 16.40
C PHE A 318 3.46 -6.16 16.70
N THR A 319 2.26 -5.74 16.32
CA THR A 319 1.84 -4.35 16.44
C THR A 319 0.55 -4.27 17.26
N VAL A 320 0.49 -3.29 18.14
CA VAL A 320 -0.74 -2.93 18.85
C VAL A 320 -1.04 -1.45 18.60
N PHE A 321 -2.31 -1.13 18.55
CA PHE A 321 -2.82 0.22 18.41
C PHE A 321 -4.00 0.45 19.33
N GLY A 322 -4.11 1.67 19.84
CA GLY A 322 -5.23 2.07 20.68
C GLY A 322 -5.65 3.51 20.47
N VAL A 323 -6.96 3.74 20.64
CA VAL A 323 -7.56 5.07 20.70
C VAL A 323 -8.31 5.22 22.01
N ASN A 324 -8.18 6.40 22.63
CA ASN A 324 -9.04 6.84 23.71
C ASN A 324 -9.50 8.27 23.44
N GLY A 325 -10.80 8.45 23.19
CA GLY A 325 -11.40 9.75 22.93
C GLY A 325 -12.90 9.72 23.02
N LYS A 326 -13.54 10.76 22.47
CA LYS A 326 -14.98 10.90 22.34
C LYS A 326 -15.35 11.06 20.88
N GLY A 327 -16.53 10.56 20.50
CA GLY A 327 -17.07 10.79 19.17
C GLY A 327 -17.32 12.28 18.91
N ASN A 328 -17.09 12.72 17.67
CA ASN A 328 -17.21 14.12 17.25
C ASN A 328 -18.67 14.58 17.07
N VAL A 329 -19.38 14.70 18.21
CA VAL A 329 -20.74 15.25 18.30
C VAL A 329 -20.77 16.47 19.21
N ALA A 330 -21.78 17.33 19.02
CA ALA A 330 -21.98 18.49 19.87
C ALA A 330 -22.32 18.09 21.30
N SER A 331 -21.81 18.85 22.27
CA SER A 331 -22.14 18.64 23.68
C SER A 331 -23.61 19.01 23.94
N VAL A 332 -24.33 18.15 24.66
CA VAL A 332 -25.72 18.37 25.06
C VAL A 332 -25.79 18.40 26.58
N PRO A 333 -26.39 19.44 27.22
CA PRO A 333 -26.51 19.50 28.66
C PRO A 333 -27.14 18.22 29.26
N GLY A 334 -26.51 17.67 30.30
CA GLY A 334 -26.97 16.45 30.96
C GLY A 334 -26.67 15.14 30.21
N LYS A 335 -25.98 15.16 29.06
CA LYS A 335 -25.55 13.96 28.34
C LYS A 335 -24.03 13.94 28.18
N SER A 336 -23.41 12.79 28.48
CA SER A 336 -22.00 12.56 28.17
C SER A 336 -21.80 12.38 26.67
N LEU A 337 -20.69 12.88 26.15
CA LEU A 337 -20.24 12.53 24.80
C LEU A 337 -20.00 11.00 24.70
N PRO A 338 -20.37 10.37 23.58
CA PRO A 338 -20.17 8.94 23.39
C PRO A 338 -18.68 8.62 23.36
N ASP A 339 -18.30 7.53 24.03
CA ASP A 339 -16.93 7.05 24.01
C ASP A 339 -16.52 6.62 22.60
N TRP A 340 -15.28 6.90 22.24
CA TRP A 340 -14.60 6.29 21.11
C TRP A 340 -13.34 5.62 21.63
N THR A 341 -13.35 4.29 21.66
CA THR A 341 -12.20 3.51 22.12
C THR A 341 -11.92 2.38 21.15
N VAL A 342 -10.65 2.23 20.81
CA VAL A 342 -10.15 1.19 19.90
C VAL A 342 -9.04 0.43 20.62
N PHE A 343 -9.05 -0.88 20.49
CA PHE A 343 -7.89 -1.74 20.63
C PHE A 343 -7.78 -2.55 19.34
N ASP A 344 -6.62 -2.50 18.70
CA ASP A 344 -6.31 -3.28 17.52
C ASP A 344 -4.94 -3.94 17.68
N GLY A 345 -4.82 -5.18 17.24
CA GLY A 345 -3.60 -5.97 17.33
C GLY A 345 -3.32 -6.68 16.02
N MET A 346 -2.10 -6.57 15.51
CA MET A 346 -1.68 -7.13 14.23
C MET A 346 -0.41 -7.97 14.38
N VAL A 347 -0.40 -9.13 13.73
CA VAL A 347 0.82 -9.86 13.39
C VAL A 347 1.05 -9.71 11.90
N SER A 348 2.22 -9.23 11.51
CA SER A 348 2.61 -9.10 10.11
C SER A 348 3.94 -9.77 9.81
N TYR A 349 4.11 -10.23 8.58
CA TYR A 349 5.37 -10.73 8.06
C TYR A 349 5.58 -10.26 6.62
N GLU A 350 6.76 -9.69 6.37
CA GLU A 350 7.14 -9.14 5.07
C GLU A 350 8.50 -9.64 4.62
N ASN A 351 8.60 -10.03 3.35
CA ASN A 351 9.85 -10.18 2.64
C ASN A 351 9.68 -9.71 1.19
N ALA A 352 10.73 -9.86 0.36
CA ALA A 352 10.71 -9.35 -1.00
C ALA A 352 9.60 -9.96 -1.90
N LEU A 353 9.10 -11.16 -1.57
CA LEU A 353 8.14 -11.92 -2.37
C LEU A 353 6.80 -12.12 -1.69
N PHE A 354 6.72 -11.99 -0.37
CA PHE A 354 5.53 -12.27 0.41
C PHE A 354 5.27 -11.19 1.45
N THR A 355 4.01 -10.79 1.54
CA THR A 355 3.49 -9.98 2.64
C THR A 355 2.25 -10.67 3.18
N GLY A 356 2.14 -10.77 4.50
CA GLY A 356 0.93 -11.24 5.16
C GLY A 356 0.69 -10.49 6.46
N GLN A 357 -0.58 -10.25 6.77
CA GLN A 357 -1.01 -9.70 8.05
C GLN A 357 -2.30 -10.37 8.53
N ALA A 358 -2.42 -10.45 9.84
CA ALA A 358 -3.65 -10.79 10.54
C ALA A 358 -3.86 -9.76 11.65
N GLU A 359 -5.00 -9.07 11.61
CA GLU A 359 -5.36 -8.04 12.60
C GLU A 359 -6.68 -8.37 13.29
N TYR A 360 -6.81 -7.95 14.55
CA TYR A 360 -8.01 -8.13 15.37
C TYR A 360 -8.35 -6.85 16.13
N PHE A 361 -9.57 -6.38 15.90
CA PHE A 361 -10.15 -5.19 16.48
C PHE A 361 -11.19 -5.52 17.54
N SER A 362 -11.16 -4.78 18.65
CA SER A 362 -12.27 -4.62 19.58
C SER A 362 -12.36 -3.19 20.08
N GLY A 363 -13.57 -2.66 20.17
CA GLY A 363 -13.77 -1.28 20.61
C GLY A 363 -15.23 -0.93 20.88
N LYS A 364 -15.47 0.35 21.14
CA LYS A 364 -16.82 0.92 21.22
C LYS A 364 -16.87 2.31 20.61
N GLY A 365 -18.03 2.64 20.05
CA GLY A 365 -18.26 3.88 19.34
C GLY A 365 -17.37 4.00 18.10
N ASN A 366 -17.25 5.23 17.61
CA ASN A 366 -16.41 5.58 16.47
C ASN A 366 -16.05 7.08 16.50
N GLN A 367 -15.09 7.48 15.66
CA GLN A 367 -14.65 8.88 15.52
C GLN A 367 -15.83 9.85 15.29
N GLY A 368 -16.84 9.46 14.50
CA GLY A 368 -18.01 10.29 14.22
C GLY A 368 -19.05 10.39 15.35
N GLY A 369 -18.96 9.55 16.39
CA GLY A 369 -19.94 9.49 17.49
C GLY A 369 -21.34 9.00 17.08
N THR A 370 -21.43 8.21 16.02
CA THR A 370 -22.69 7.72 15.43
C THR A 370 -23.03 6.28 15.82
N VAL A 371 -22.06 5.53 16.34
CA VAL A 371 -22.25 4.12 16.74
C VAL A 371 -22.69 4.03 18.20
N LEU A 372 -24.00 4.04 18.41
CA LEU A 372 -24.64 4.17 19.73
C LEU A 372 -25.62 3.04 20.03
N ASN A 373 -25.84 2.83 21.32
CA ASN A 373 -26.96 2.07 21.88
C ASN A 373 -28.22 2.95 21.98
N ALA A 374 -29.37 2.34 22.28
CA ALA A 374 -30.64 3.06 22.44
C ALA A 374 -30.60 4.13 23.55
N ASP A 375 -29.75 3.95 24.58
CA ASP A 375 -29.55 4.92 25.67
C ASP A 375 -28.54 6.04 25.33
N GLY A 376 -27.96 6.02 24.13
CA GLY A 376 -26.95 6.98 23.67
C GLY A 376 -25.51 6.66 24.13
N SER A 377 -25.28 5.56 24.84
CA SER A 377 -23.93 5.08 25.13
C SER A 377 -23.25 4.51 23.88
N ALA A 378 -21.92 4.50 23.86
CA ALA A 378 -21.17 3.97 22.73
C ALA A 378 -21.32 2.44 22.61
N ARG A 379 -21.70 1.97 21.42
CA ARG A 379 -21.94 0.55 21.17
C ARG A 379 -20.64 -0.21 20.93
N LYS A 380 -20.54 -1.44 21.45
CA LYS A 380 -19.37 -2.31 21.24
C LYS A 380 -19.33 -2.85 19.82
N GLN A 381 -18.13 -3.09 19.32
CA GLN A 381 -17.85 -3.63 18.00
C GLN A 381 -16.61 -4.52 18.06
N LYS A 382 -16.53 -5.53 17.18
CA LYS A 382 -15.32 -6.37 17.04
C LYS A 382 -15.17 -6.90 15.63
N GLY A 383 -13.96 -7.29 15.26
CA GLY A 383 -13.73 -7.94 13.98
C GLY A 383 -12.28 -8.26 13.73
N TYR A 384 -12.00 -8.85 12.57
CA TYR A 384 -10.64 -9.15 12.15
C TYR A 384 -10.49 -9.04 10.63
N SER A 385 -9.27 -8.78 10.19
CA SER A 385 -8.88 -8.88 8.78
C SER A 385 -7.67 -9.79 8.62
N LEU A 386 -7.64 -10.52 7.52
CA LEU A 386 -6.51 -11.30 7.05
C LEU A 386 -6.17 -10.80 5.66
N PHE A 387 -4.90 -10.49 5.40
CA PHE A 387 -4.44 -10.12 4.08
C PHE A 387 -3.14 -10.85 3.74
N ALA A 388 -3.00 -11.25 2.49
CA ALA A 388 -1.76 -11.81 1.96
C ALA A 388 -1.54 -11.39 0.50
N ASN A 389 -0.28 -11.22 0.14
CA ASN A 389 0.20 -10.98 -1.21
C ASN A 389 1.43 -11.84 -1.49
N VAL A 390 1.44 -12.50 -2.65
CA VAL A 390 2.61 -13.22 -3.17
C VAL A 390 3.02 -12.61 -4.50
N ARG A 391 4.29 -12.23 -4.64
CA ARG A 391 4.87 -11.77 -5.89
C ARG A 391 5.50 -12.92 -6.65
N LEU A 392 5.24 -12.99 -7.94
CA LEU A 392 5.55 -14.11 -8.82
C LEU A 392 6.23 -13.66 -10.11
N GLY A 393 6.87 -14.63 -10.78
CA GLY A 393 7.51 -14.46 -12.08
C GLY A 393 8.85 -13.72 -12.01
N GLU A 394 9.49 -13.61 -13.17
CA GLU A 394 10.76 -12.90 -13.32
C GLU A 394 10.60 -11.42 -12.94
N GLY A 395 11.52 -10.92 -12.12
CA GLY A 395 11.46 -9.56 -11.59
C GLY A 395 10.30 -9.28 -10.61
N ALA A 396 9.60 -10.32 -10.14
CA ALA A 396 8.51 -10.23 -9.15
C ALA A 396 7.41 -9.21 -9.56
N ARG A 397 7.08 -9.18 -10.85
CA ARG A 397 6.15 -8.20 -11.43
C ARG A 397 4.68 -8.59 -11.30
N TRP A 398 4.39 -9.89 -11.23
CA TRP A 398 3.04 -10.38 -10.98
C TRP A 398 2.79 -10.47 -9.48
N GLY A 399 1.56 -10.22 -9.05
CA GLY A 399 1.11 -10.39 -7.67
C GLY A 399 -0.21 -11.13 -7.62
N VAL A 400 -0.39 -11.95 -6.59
CA VAL A 400 -1.68 -12.56 -6.24
C VAL A 400 -2.02 -12.13 -4.83
N ILE A 401 -3.20 -11.54 -4.66
CA ILE A 401 -3.68 -11.07 -3.37
C ILE A 401 -4.91 -11.84 -2.90
N GLY A 402 -5.02 -11.99 -1.59
CA GLY A 402 -6.22 -12.45 -0.90
C GLY A 402 -6.46 -11.59 0.34
N ARG A 403 -7.72 -11.22 0.57
CA ARG A 403 -8.15 -10.54 1.78
C ARG A 403 -9.45 -11.14 2.30
N TYR A 404 -9.57 -11.27 3.61
CA TYR A 404 -10.79 -11.65 4.30
C TYR A 404 -11.05 -10.76 5.50
N ASP A 405 -12.20 -10.10 5.53
CA ASP A 405 -12.64 -9.29 6.66
C ASP A 405 -13.89 -9.92 7.29
N ARG A 406 -13.96 -9.95 8.62
CA ARG A 406 -15.20 -10.22 9.37
C ARG A 406 -15.43 -9.08 10.36
N PHE A 407 -16.59 -8.45 10.30
CA PHE A 407 -16.96 -7.36 11.21
C PHE A 407 -18.30 -7.62 11.87
N ASP A 408 -18.35 -7.40 13.18
CA ASP A 408 -19.52 -7.59 14.03
C ASP A 408 -19.83 -6.25 14.74
N PRO A 409 -20.86 -5.52 14.26
CA PRO A 409 -21.18 -4.17 14.72
C PRO A 409 -21.96 -4.15 16.04
N ASN A 410 -22.36 -5.31 16.58
CA ASN A 410 -23.15 -5.43 17.79
C ASN A 410 -22.93 -6.79 18.51
N PRO A 411 -21.71 -7.08 18.98
CA PRO A 411 -21.33 -8.40 19.45
C PRO A 411 -22.00 -8.85 20.75
N ASP A 412 -22.65 -7.93 21.47
CA ASP A 412 -23.43 -8.21 22.68
C ASP A 412 -24.95 -8.11 22.48
N GLY A 413 -25.43 -7.93 21.24
CA GLY A 413 -26.86 -7.96 20.94
C GLY A 413 -27.65 -6.82 21.58
N THR A 414 -26.99 -5.70 21.91
CA THR A 414 -27.59 -4.60 22.69
C THR A 414 -28.55 -3.73 21.88
N VAL A 415 -28.44 -3.75 20.55
CA VAL A 415 -29.36 -3.04 19.64
C VAL A 415 -30.01 -4.00 18.64
N SER A 416 -31.32 -4.20 18.77
CA SER A 416 -32.11 -5.00 17.82
C SER A 416 -32.05 -4.41 16.42
N GLY A 417 -31.92 -5.28 15.40
CA GLY A 417 -31.88 -4.90 13.98
C GLY A 417 -30.52 -4.38 13.51
N VAL A 418 -29.47 -4.46 14.34
CA VAL A 418 -28.10 -4.06 13.98
C VAL A 418 -27.14 -5.26 14.06
N ASP A 419 -27.66 -6.49 14.19
CA ASP A 419 -26.87 -7.74 14.32
C ASP A 419 -26.40 -8.32 12.98
N ASP A 420 -26.07 -7.43 12.04
CA ASP A 420 -25.56 -7.85 10.73
C ASP A 420 -24.03 -7.97 10.75
N VAL A 421 -23.55 -9.20 10.97
CA VAL A 421 -22.15 -9.55 10.83
C VAL A 421 -21.81 -9.63 9.35
N THR A 422 -20.90 -8.76 8.91
CA THR A 422 -20.41 -8.77 7.53
C THR A 422 -19.19 -9.66 7.39
N LYS A 423 -19.12 -10.38 6.26
CA LYS A 423 -17.97 -11.20 5.85
C LYS A 423 -17.58 -10.84 4.43
N MET A 424 -16.39 -10.27 4.24
CA MET A 424 -15.90 -9.85 2.94
C MET A 424 -14.73 -10.69 2.51
N SER A 425 -14.78 -11.23 1.29
CA SER A 425 -13.67 -11.92 0.62
C SER A 425 -13.27 -11.16 -0.63
N ILE A 426 -11.98 -10.91 -0.79
CA ILE A 426 -11.40 -10.30 -1.99
C ILE A 426 -10.26 -11.18 -2.47
N VAL A 427 -10.22 -11.46 -3.77
CA VAL A 427 -9.10 -12.12 -4.44
C VAL A 427 -8.74 -11.32 -5.68
N GLY A 428 -7.45 -11.21 -5.99
CA GLY A 428 -7.02 -10.42 -7.13
C GLY A 428 -5.67 -10.81 -7.69
N VAL A 429 -5.44 -10.39 -8.93
CA VAL A 429 -4.16 -10.52 -9.63
C VAL A 429 -3.70 -9.13 -10.04
N SER A 430 -2.44 -8.83 -9.78
CA SER A 430 -1.84 -7.55 -10.11
C SER A 430 -0.61 -7.69 -10.98
N TYR A 431 -0.30 -6.61 -11.70
CA TYR A 431 0.90 -6.50 -12.52
C TYR A 431 1.58 -5.15 -12.35
N ALA A 432 2.83 -5.16 -11.91
CA ALA A 432 3.70 -3.99 -11.82
C ALA A 432 4.29 -3.66 -13.20
N PHE A 433 3.71 -2.68 -13.88
CA PHE A 433 4.09 -2.34 -15.25
C PHE A 433 5.25 -1.34 -15.33
N SER A 434 5.48 -0.53 -14.29
CA SER A 434 6.64 0.38 -14.20
C SER A 434 6.88 0.88 -12.78
N GLY A 435 8.01 0.50 -12.15
CA GLY A 435 8.35 0.95 -10.78
C GLY A 435 7.19 0.72 -9.79
N PRO A 436 6.68 1.75 -9.09
CA PRO A 436 5.56 1.63 -8.15
C PRO A 436 4.17 1.58 -8.82
N ASN A 437 4.08 1.64 -10.15
CA ASN A 437 2.84 1.67 -10.90
C ASN A 437 2.33 0.25 -11.15
N VAL A 438 1.09 0.00 -10.72
CA VAL A 438 0.48 -1.34 -10.68
C VAL A 438 -0.93 -1.28 -11.22
N CYS A 439 -1.34 -2.30 -11.97
CA CYS A 439 -2.76 -2.58 -12.21
C CYS A 439 -3.20 -3.79 -11.40
N LEU A 440 -4.43 -3.76 -10.88
CA LEU A 440 -5.04 -4.82 -10.09
C LEU A 440 -6.41 -5.15 -10.67
N LEU A 441 -6.64 -6.42 -11.01
CA LEU A 441 -7.96 -6.98 -11.25
C LEU A 441 -8.37 -7.77 -10.01
N ASP A 442 -9.45 -7.38 -9.34
CA ASP A 442 -9.94 -8.03 -8.14
C ASP A 442 -11.44 -8.35 -8.20
N TYR A 443 -11.83 -9.42 -7.52
CA TYR A 443 -13.22 -9.82 -7.31
C TYR A 443 -13.53 -9.85 -5.81
N GLN A 444 -14.60 -9.15 -5.43
CA GLN A 444 -15.07 -9.00 -4.07
C GLN A 444 -16.45 -9.65 -3.90
N VAL A 445 -16.64 -10.35 -2.79
CA VAL A 445 -17.94 -10.78 -2.27
C VAL A 445 -18.08 -10.33 -0.84
N LYS A 446 -19.18 -9.64 -0.51
CA LYS A 446 -19.54 -9.29 0.85
C LYS A 446 -20.86 -9.97 1.20
N LYS A 447 -20.83 -10.74 2.28
CA LYS A 447 -21.98 -11.48 2.82
C LYS A 447 -22.44 -10.86 4.12
N HIS A 448 -23.72 -11.07 4.38
CA HIS A 448 -24.45 -10.54 5.51
C HIS A 448 -25.02 -11.68 6.34
N THR A 449 -25.14 -11.51 7.66
CA THR A 449 -25.90 -12.47 8.49
C THR A 449 -27.37 -12.10 8.59
N ASP A 450 -27.72 -10.83 8.37
CA ASP A 450 -29.12 -10.44 8.19
C ASP A 450 -29.64 -11.02 6.86
N PRO A 451 -30.62 -11.94 6.89
CA PRO A 451 -31.17 -12.57 5.68
C PRO A 451 -31.91 -11.59 4.76
N ASN A 452 -32.26 -10.39 5.26
CA ASN A 452 -32.89 -9.35 4.46
C ASN A 452 -31.87 -8.57 3.62
N ILE A 453 -30.58 -8.71 3.89
CA ILE A 453 -29.52 -8.05 3.14
C ILE A 453 -28.89 -9.07 2.18
N PRO A 454 -29.09 -8.94 0.86
CA PRO A 454 -28.49 -9.83 -0.12
C PRO A 454 -26.97 -9.66 -0.18
N ASP A 455 -26.28 -10.72 -0.63
CA ASP A 455 -24.84 -10.68 -0.90
C ASP A 455 -24.49 -9.60 -1.95
N GLU A 456 -23.46 -8.81 -1.65
CA GLU A 456 -22.91 -7.80 -2.56
C GLU A 456 -21.70 -8.36 -3.30
N LYS A 457 -21.57 -8.09 -4.60
CA LYS A 457 -20.51 -8.63 -5.46
C LYS A 457 -19.94 -7.54 -6.34
N ARG A 458 -18.62 -7.54 -6.57
CA ARG A 458 -17.98 -6.57 -7.45
C ARG A 458 -16.76 -7.16 -8.15
N LEU A 459 -16.67 -6.95 -9.46
CA LEU A 459 -15.44 -7.05 -10.23
C LEU A 459 -14.87 -5.64 -10.42
N GLN A 460 -13.57 -5.48 -10.20
CA GLN A 460 -12.90 -4.20 -10.29
C GLN A 460 -11.56 -4.33 -11.02
N LEU A 461 -11.26 -3.38 -11.91
CA LEU A 461 -9.92 -3.16 -12.46
C LEU A 461 -9.45 -1.77 -12.02
N THR A 462 -8.37 -1.71 -11.24
CA THR A 462 -7.81 -0.46 -10.72
C THR A 462 -6.38 -0.25 -11.20
N PHE A 463 -6.08 0.98 -11.59
CA PHE A 463 -4.74 1.45 -11.91
C PHE A 463 -4.25 2.38 -10.80
N GLN A 464 -3.09 2.04 -10.25
CA GLN A 464 -2.30 2.92 -9.41
C GLN A 464 -1.23 3.59 -10.27
N VAL A 465 -1.26 4.93 -10.29
CA VAL A 465 -0.20 5.75 -10.88
C VAL A 465 0.51 6.51 -9.78
N LYS A 466 1.83 6.33 -9.67
CA LYS A 466 2.71 6.99 -8.71
C LYS A 466 3.97 7.51 -9.41
N PHE A 467 4.34 8.75 -9.12
CA PHE A 467 5.50 9.45 -9.67
C PHE A 467 6.23 10.24 -8.60
#